data_AF-A0A9Q9MFU0-F1
#
_entry.id   AF-A0A9Q9MFU0-F1
#
_cell.length_a   1.000
_cell.length_b   1.000
_cell.length_c   1.000
_cell.angle_alpha   90.00
_cell.angle_beta   90.00
_cell.angle_gamma   90.00
#
_symmetry.space_group_name_H-M   'P 1'
#
loop_
_entity.id
_entity.type
_entity.pdbx_description
1 polymer ?
#
loop_
_entity_poly.entity_id
_entity_poly.type
_entity_poly.pdbx_seq_one_letter_code
_entity_poly.pdbx_strand_id
1 'polypeptide(L)'
;MALTVRLAAAGLAALALAALPSPAHAYWRCAGTGAGEVATRAGSPAAVTATLAVNKKTVVVSGAAGRGAYATSVTVTLCRSAVRPCPAGQQAAAGTATVAATGTYTWTSPSLGNGSTVYGWATQAETSGWTDYSAVAGPVTV
;
A
#
# COMPACT_ATOMS: atom_id res chain seq x y z
N MET A 1 5.79 -58.57 35.31
CA MET A 1 7.04 -58.10 34.67
C MET A 1 6.69 -56.88 33.83
N ALA A 2 7.19 -55.72 34.23
CA ALA A 2 6.95 -54.44 33.59
C ALA A 2 7.82 -54.30 32.33
N LEU A 3 7.24 -53.81 31.23
CA LEU A 3 8.02 -53.31 30.10
C LEU A 3 7.68 -51.83 29.90
N THR A 4 8.60 -51.00 30.37
CA THR A 4 8.60 -49.54 30.27
C THR A 4 9.14 -49.15 28.89
N VAL A 5 8.40 -48.38 28.11
CA VAL A 5 8.93 -47.69 26.92
C VAL A 5 8.69 -46.19 27.07
N ARG A 6 9.78 -45.47 27.32
CA ARG A 6 9.90 -44.01 27.19
C ARG A 6 10.76 -43.71 25.96
N LEU A 7 10.25 -42.88 25.05
CA LEU A 7 10.98 -42.05 24.06
C LEU A 7 9.91 -41.06 23.52
N ALA A 8 9.80 -39.81 24.00
CA ALA A 8 10.66 -38.64 23.76
C ALA A 8 10.74 -38.22 22.28
N ALA A 9 10.04 -37.15 21.90
CA ALA A 9 10.64 -35.89 21.41
C ALA A 9 9.61 -35.02 20.66
N ALA A 10 9.32 -33.86 21.24
CA ALA A 10 8.60 -32.77 20.60
C ALA A 10 9.49 -32.14 19.51
N GLY A 11 9.07 -32.21 18.25
CA GLY A 11 9.65 -31.45 17.16
C GLY A 11 8.84 -30.19 16.91
N LEU A 12 9.22 -29.07 17.53
CA LEU A 12 8.74 -27.74 17.16
C LEU A 12 9.15 -27.46 15.70
N ALA A 13 8.16 -27.40 14.80
CA ALA A 13 8.36 -26.82 13.48
C ALA A 13 8.44 -25.29 13.64
N ALA A 14 9.66 -24.77 13.78
CA ALA A 14 9.93 -23.36 13.62
C ALA A 14 9.61 -22.97 12.17
N LEU A 15 8.45 -22.34 11.94
CA LEU A 15 8.22 -21.59 10.71
C LEU A 15 9.24 -20.47 10.68
N ALA A 16 10.27 -20.65 9.87
CA ALA A 16 11.08 -19.55 9.39
C ALA A 16 10.13 -18.55 8.71
N LEU A 17 9.87 -17.41 9.35
CA LEU A 17 9.39 -16.22 8.66
C LEU A 17 10.49 -15.82 7.70
N ALA A 18 10.45 -16.39 6.49
CA ALA A 18 11.16 -15.84 5.37
C ALA A 18 10.71 -14.37 5.25
N ALA A 19 11.67 -13.46 5.33
CA ALA A 19 11.46 -12.06 4.99
C ALA A 19 10.95 -12.04 3.55
N LEU A 20 9.63 -11.93 3.38
CA LEU A 20 9.00 -11.79 2.08
C LEU A 20 9.65 -10.57 1.42
N PRO A 21 10.13 -10.68 0.17
CA PRO A 21 10.60 -9.52 -0.56
C PRO A 21 9.49 -8.46 -0.51
N SER A 22 9.82 -7.25 -0.05
CA SER A 22 8.91 -6.11 -0.03
C SER A 22 8.15 -6.10 -1.35
N PRO A 23 6.80 -6.22 -1.36
CA PRO A 23 6.07 -6.46 -2.59
C PRO A 23 6.33 -5.29 -3.54
N ALA A 24 7.04 -5.59 -4.62
CA ALA A 24 7.21 -4.69 -5.75
C ALA A 24 5.82 -4.26 -6.20
N HIS A 25 5.49 -2.97 -6.02
CA HIS A 25 4.31 -2.28 -6.56
C HIS A 25 3.11 -3.20 -6.74
N ALA A 26 2.50 -3.61 -5.63
CA ALA A 26 1.34 -4.48 -5.70
C ALA A 26 0.15 -3.65 -6.22
N TYR A 27 -0.19 -3.86 -7.50
CA TYR A 27 -1.34 -3.26 -8.16
C TYR A 27 -2.58 -4.12 -7.89
N TRP A 28 -3.65 -3.49 -7.42
CA TRP A 28 -4.89 -4.19 -7.09
C TRP A 28 -6.10 -3.45 -7.60
N ARG A 29 -7.14 -4.20 -7.97
CA ARG A 29 -8.46 -3.69 -8.31
C ARG A 29 -9.52 -4.22 -7.35
N CYS A 30 -10.44 -3.38 -6.92
CA CYS A 30 -11.64 -3.78 -6.19
C CYS A 30 -12.88 -3.11 -6.80
N ALA A 31 -14.02 -3.80 -6.82
CA ALA A 31 -15.32 -3.17 -7.03
C ALA A 31 -15.79 -2.60 -5.69
N GLY A 32 -15.92 -1.28 -5.56
CA GLY A 32 -16.34 -0.60 -4.31
C GLY A 32 -15.23 -0.35 -3.27
N THR A 33 -15.64 -0.08 -2.02
CA THR A 33 -14.74 0.27 -0.89
C THR A 33 -14.37 -0.95 -0.05
N GLY A 34 -13.39 -1.74 -0.51
CA GLY A 34 -12.68 -2.69 0.35
C GLY A 34 -12.85 -4.17 0.02
N ALA A 35 -11.73 -4.89 0.17
CA ALA A 35 -11.55 -6.35 0.16
C ALA A 35 -12.14 -7.08 -1.05
N GLY A 36 -11.27 -7.35 -2.02
CA GLY A 36 -11.55 -8.08 -3.24
C GLY A 36 -10.34 -7.97 -4.15
N GLU A 37 -9.26 -8.64 -3.79
CA GLU A 37 -7.96 -8.49 -4.46
C GLU A 37 -7.95 -9.26 -5.79
N VAL A 38 -8.11 -8.56 -6.91
CA VAL A 38 -7.64 -9.07 -8.20
C VAL A 38 -6.32 -8.40 -8.50
N ALA A 39 -5.24 -9.19 -8.56
CA ALA A 39 -3.97 -8.70 -9.05
C ALA A 39 -4.17 -8.21 -10.48
N THR A 40 -4.08 -6.90 -10.70
CA THR A 40 -3.99 -6.39 -12.07
C THR A 40 -2.68 -6.93 -12.64
N ARG A 41 -2.75 -7.54 -13.84
CA ARG A 41 -1.56 -8.01 -14.54
C ARG A 41 -0.49 -6.93 -14.43
N ALA A 42 0.65 -7.27 -13.83
CA ALA A 42 1.83 -6.44 -13.86
C ALA A 42 2.08 -6.07 -15.33
N GLY A 43 1.89 -4.80 -15.69
CA GLY A 43 1.93 -4.34 -17.07
C GLY A 43 0.62 -3.83 -17.67
N SER A 44 -0.48 -3.66 -16.90
CA SER A 44 -1.58 -2.81 -17.39
C SER A 44 -1.08 -1.36 -17.46
N PRO A 45 -0.97 -0.74 -18.65
CA PRO A 45 -0.47 0.63 -18.82
C PRO A 45 -1.40 1.72 -18.25
N ALA A 46 -2.44 1.32 -17.51
CA ALA A 46 -3.49 2.16 -16.96
C ALA A 46 -3.59 2.11 -15.42
N ALA A 47 -2.68 1.44 -14.71
CA ALA A 47 -2.75 1.40 -13.25
C ALA A 47 -2.11 2.66 -12.61
N VAL A 48 -2.75 3.21 -11.59
CA VAL A 48 -2.16 4.26 -10.75
C VAL A 48 -0.84 3.76 -10.15
N THR A 49 0.18 4.60 -10.10
CA THR A 49 1.47 4.32 -9.44
C THR A 49 1.71 5.35 -8.36
N ALA A 50 2.43 4.98 -7.30
CA ALA A 50 2.76 5.89 -6.22
C ALA A 50 4.22 5.71 -5.76
N THR A 51 4.87 6.83 -5.48
CA THR A 51 6.22 6.94 -4.91
C THR A 51 6.17 7.91 -3.75
N LEU A 52 6.89 7.60 -2.66
CA LEU A 52 7.01 8.47 -1.50
C LEU A 52 8.40 9.12 -1.50
N ALA A 53 8.45 10.41 -1.20
CA ALA A 53 9.65 11.16 -0.93
C ALA A 53 9.47 11.98 0.34
N VAL A 54 10.52 12.07 1.16
CA VAL A 54 10.49 12.90 2.38
C VAL A 54 10.98 14.31 2.04
N ASN A 55 10.24 15.32 2.50
CA ASN A 55 10.64 16.71 2.41
C ASN A 55 10.53 17.37 3.78
N LYS A 56 11.63 17.39 4.53
CA LYS A 56 11.65 17.83 5.93
C LYS A 56 10.65 17.03 6.76
N LYS A 57 9.59 17.69 7.26
CA LYS A 57 8.56 17.08 8.11
C LYS A 57 7.34 16.58 7.33
N THR A 58 7.37 16.61 6.00
CA THR A 58 6.26 16.18 5.15
C THR A 58 6.69 15.03 4.25
N VAL A 59 5.69 14.31 3.74
CA VAL A 59 5.86 13.28 2.72
C VAL A 59 5.19 13.77 1.45
N VAL A 60 5.95 13.79 0.37
CA VAL A 60 5.47 14.03 -0.98
C VAL A 60 5.16 12.68 -1.61
N VAL A 61 3.90 12.49 -2.02
CA VAL A 61 3.45 11.32 -2.77
C VAL A 61 3.24 11.73 -4.21
N SER A 62 3.91 11.06 -5.14
CA SER A 62 3.81 11.36 -6.57
C SER A 62 3.74 10.09 -7.39
N GLY A 63 3.18 10.19 -8.59
CA GLY A 63 3.13 9.07 -9.52
C GLY A 63 2.30 9.34 -10.76
N ALA A 64 2.07 8.27 -11.52
CA ALA A 64 1.22 8.28 -12.69
C ALA A 64 -0.20 7.87 -12.29
N ALA A 65 -1.18 8.56 -12.84
CA ALA A 65 -2.57 8.15 -12.75
C ALA A 65 -2.92 7.16 -13.86
N GLY A 66 -3.98 6.39 -13.64
CA GLY A 66 -4.64 5.64 -14.69
C GLY A 66 -5.15 6.55 -15.80
N ARG A 67 -5.21 6.00 -17.02
CA ARG A 67 -5.56 6.72 -18.26
C ARG A 67 -6.89 6.23 -18.82
N GLY A 68 -7.57 7.09 -19.56
CA GLY A 68 -8.85 6.77 -20.20
C GLY A 68 -10.02 7.02 -19.26
N ALA A 69 -10.75 5.97 -18.90
CA ALA A 69 -11.98 6.03 -18.13
C ALA A 69 -11.76 6.24 -16.61
N TYR A 70 -10.78 7.03 -16.18
CA TYR A 70 -10.49 7.25 -14.76
C TYR A 70 -10.87 8.65 -14.29
N ALA A 71 -11.20 8.78 -13.02
CA ALA A 71 -11.41 10.07 -12.37
C ALA A 71 -10.13 10.92 -12.45
N THR A 72 -10.29 12.23 -12.59
CA THR A 72 -9.17 13.19 -12.60
C THR A 72 -8.63 13.49 -11.20
N SER A 73 -8.93 12.63 -10.22
CA SER A 73 -8.47 12.74 -8.84
C SER A 73 -7.93 11.40 -8.35
N VAL A 74 -6.84 11.46 -7.58
CA VAL A 74 -6.21 10.33 -6.91
C VAL A 74 -6.29 10.56 -5.42
N THR A 75 -6.81 9.59 -4.68
CA THR A 75 -6.82 9.62 -3.22
C THR A 75 -5.52 9.02 -2.71
N VAL A 76 -4.84 9.75 -1.84
CA VAL A 76 -3.60 9.31 -1.19
C VAL A 76 -3.88 9.11 0.29
N THR A 77 -3.37 8.00 0.84
CA THR A 77 -3.46 7.69 2.26
C THR A 77 -2.07 7.31 2.77
N LEU A 78 -1.69 7.86 3.93
CA LEU A 78 -0.47 7.54 4.66
C LEU A 78 -0.84 6.96 6.02
N CYS A 79 -0.22 5.84 6.40
CA CYS A 79 -0.48 5.20 7.69
C CYS A 79 0.78 4.66 8.33
N ARG A 80 0.72 4.50 9.64
CA ARG A 80 1.84 4.04 10.48
C ARG A 80 2.04 2.51 10.45
N SER A 81 1.16 1.78 9.76
CA SER A 81 1.23 0.33 9.60
C SER A 81 1.30 -0.03 8.11
N ALA A 82 1.99 -1.11 7.78
CA ALA A 82 2.01 -1.68 6.43
C ALA A 82 0.67 -2.33 6.04
N VAL A 83 -0.23 -2.53 7.02
CA VAL A 83 -1.50 -3.23 6.83
C VAL A 83 -2.47 -2.36 6.02
N ARG A 84 -3.09 -2.99 5.02
CA ARG A 84 -4.18 -2.43 4.22
C ARG A 84 -5.47 -3.24 4.46
N PRO A 85 -6.66 -2.60 4.53
CA PRO A 85 -6.87 -1.16 4.66
C PRO A 85 -6.21 -0.63 5.93
N CYS A 86 -5.95 0.68 5.94
CA CYS A 86 -5.32 1.34 7.07
C CYS A 86 -6.13 1.09 8.36
N PRO A 87 -5.54 0.49 9.41
CA PRO A 87 -6.27 0.24 10.64
C PRO A 87 -6.78 1.54 11.27
N ALA A 88 -7.92 1.47 11.95
CA ALA A 88 -8.46 2.61 12.69
C ALA A 88 -7.42 3.17 13.67
N GLY A 89 -7.27 4.50 13.69
CA GLY A 89 -6.27 5.19 14.52
C GLY A 89 -4.82 5.10 14.01
N GLN A 90 -4.54 4.37 12.93
CA GLN A 90 -3.20 4.30 12.33
C GLN A 90 -3.02 5.23 11.12
N GLN A 91 -4.09 5.92 10.69
CA GLN A 91 -4.02 6.91 9.62
C GLN A 91 -3.20 8.12 10.08
N ALA A 92 -2.05 8.32 9.43
CA ALA A 92 -1.18 9.46 9.68
C ALA A 92 -1.66 10.68 8.91
N ALA A 93 -2.07 10.50 7.65
CA ALA A 93 -2.65 11.55 6.83
C ALA A 93 -3.43 10.95 5.65
N ALA A 94 -4.35 11.72 5.08
CA ALA A 94 -4.99 11.39 3.81
C ALA A 94 -5.34 12.67 3.07
N GLY A 95 -5.48 12.58 1.75
CA GLY A 95 -5.92 13.69 0.92
C GLY A 95 -6.15 13.28 -0.52
N THR A 96 -6.57 14.24 -1.33
CA THR A 96 -6.80 14.04 -2.76
C THR A 96 -5.82 14.91 -3.56
N ALA A 97 -5.27 14.34 -4.62
CA ALA A 97 -4.51 15.07 -5.62
C ALA A 97 -5.25 15.09 -6.95
N THR A 98 -5.21 16.23 -7.62
CA THR A 98 -5.70 16.36 -8.98
C THR A 98 -4.67 15.78 -9.95
N VAL A 99 -5.15 15.06 -10.95
CA VAL A 99 -4.33 14.52 -12.04
C VAL A 99 -4.09 15.64 -13.06
N ALA A 100 -2.83 15.92 -13.35
CA ALA A 100 -2.44 16.87 -14.39
C ALA A 100 -2.74 16.30 -15.79
N ALA A 101 -2.77 17.18 -16.81
CA ALA A 101 -2.98 16.77 -18.20
C ALA A 101 -1.94 15.76 -18.72
N THR A 102 -0.74 15.75 -18.13
CA THR A 102 0.33 14.78 -18.38
C THR A 102 0.03 13.38 -17.83
N GLY A 103 -1.06 13.20 -17.09
CA GLY A 103 -1.41 11.95 -16.41
C GLY A 103 -0.60 11.72 -15.13
N THR A 104 0.03 12.75 -14.57
CA THR A 104 0.80 12.67 -13.32
C THR A 104 0.05 13.36 -12.19
N TYR A 105 0.28 12.93 -10.96
CA TYR A 105 -0.26 13.60 -9.78
C TYR A 105 0.83 13.81 -8.73
N THR A 106 0.63 14.79 -7.87
CA THR A 106 1.49 15.04 -6.71
C THR A 106 0.64 15.52 -5.56
N TRP A 107 0.87 14.95 -4.39
CA TRP A 107 0.23 15.31 -3.13
C TRP A 107 1.30 15.50 -2.07
N THR A 108 1.17 16.51 -1.22
CA THR A 108 2.07 16.74 -0.10
C THR A 108 1.29 16.60 1.19
N SER A 109 1.77 15.77 2.10
CA SER A 109 1.16 15.58 3.41
C SER A 109 1.26 16.84 4.28
N PRO A 110 0.37 16.99 5.28
CA PRO A 110 0.68 17.85 6.42
C PRO A 110 1.95 17.37 7.14
N SER A 111 2.50 18.21 8.01
CA SER A 111 3.68 17.86 8.81
C SER A 111 3.39 16.66 9.72
N LEU A 112 4.16 15.57 9.58
CA LEU A 112 3.98 14.31 10.33
C LEU A 112 4.80 14.24 11.63
N GLY A 113 5.59 15.28 11.92
CA GLY A 113 6.55 15.27 13.03
C GLY A 113 7.81 14.48 12.69
N ASN A 114 8.80 14.52 13.59
CA ASN A 114 10.08 13.84 13.41
C ASN A 114 9.99 12.39 13.91
N GLY A 115 10.66 11.47 13.23
CA GLY A 115 10.73 10.04 13.56
C GLY A 115 9.50 9.22 13.13
N SER A 116 8.56 9.83 12.40
CA SER A 116 7.31 9.16 11.99
C SER A 116 7.57 8.26 10.79
N THR A 117 7.50 6.95 10.99
CA THR A 117 7.53 5.96 9.89
C THR A 117 6.13 5.78 9.31
N VAL A 118 5.97 5.98 8.00
CA VAL A 118 4.70 5.83 7.31
C VAL A 118 4.81 5.02 6.03
N TYR A 119 3.74 4.31 5.73
CA TYR A 119 3.48 3.57 4.50
C TYR A 119 2.44 4.34 3.69
N GLY A 120 2.54 4.30 2.37
CA GLY A 120 1.66 5.05 1.49
C GLY A 120 0.90 4.18 0.50
N TRP A 121 -0.34 4.58 0.24
CA TRP A 121 -1.20 4.02 -0.80
C TRP A 121 -1.82 5.14 -1.62
N ALA A 122 -1.98 4.89 -2.91
CA ALA A 122 -2.75 5.73 -3.80
C ALA A 122 -3.90 4.92 -4.40
N THR A 123 -5.05 5.57 -4.58
CA THR A 123 -6.26 4.96 -5.11
C THR A 123 -6.90 5.87 -6.15
N GLN A 124 -7.48 5.28 -7.18
CA GLN A 124 -8.15 6.04 -8.23
C GLN A 124 -9.38 5.29 -8.70
N ALA A 125 -10.51 5.99 -8.75
CA ALA A 125 -11.76 5.43 -9.25
C ALA A 125 -11.78 5.46 -10.80
N GLU A 126 -12.23 4.37 -11.39
CA GLU A 126 -12.64 4.27 -12.78
C GLU A 126 -14.12 4.67 -12.91
N THR A 127 -14.51 5.31 -14.01
CA THR A 127 -15.90 5.70 -14.28
C THR A 127 -16.84 4.51 -14.42
N SER A 128 -16.31 3.31 -14.68
CA SER A 128 -17.07 2.06 -14.69
C SER A 128 -17.39 1.51 -13.28
N GLY A 129 -16.91 2.17 -12.21
CA GLY A 129 -17.15 1.79 -10.81
C GLY A 129 -16.06 0.93 -10.17
N TRP A 130 -15.01 0.58 -10.92
CA TRP A 130 -13.82 -0.07 -10.38
C TRP A 130 -12.91 0.93 -9.66
N THR A 131 -12.15 0.48 -8.67
CA THR A 131 -11.10 1.29 -8.04
C THR A 131 -9.76 0.58 -8.12
N ASP A 132 -8.76 1.31 -8.63
CA ASP A 132 -7.38 0.87 -8.70
C ASP A 132 -6.62 1.34 -7.46
N TYR A 133 -5.65 0.53 -7.04
CA TYR A 133 -4.83 0.79 -5.87
C TYR A 133 -3.35 0.51 -6.18
N SER A 134 -2.48 1.38 -5.69
CA SER A 134 -1.04 1.19 -5.66
C SER A 134 -0.54 1.30 -4.23
N ALA A 135 0.19 0.29 -3.76
CA ALA A 135 1.07 0.43 -2.61
C ALA A 135 2.44 0.95 -3.06
N VAL A 136 3.11 1.70 -2.20
CA VAL A 136 4.50 2.14 -2.44
C VAL A 136 5.47 1.08 -1.94
N ALA A 137 6.61 0.96 -2.61
CA ALA A 137 7.61 -0.10 -2.42
C ALA A 137 8.35 -0.12 -1.06
N GLY A 138 7.86 0.61 -0.05
CA GLY A 138 8.44 0.61 1.29
C GLY A 138 7.94 1.78 2.14
N PRO A 139 8.21 1.74 3.46
CA PRO A 139 7.95 2.87 4.33
C PRO A 139 8.94 4.01 4.09
N VAL A 140 8.56 5.21 4.50
CA VAL A 140 9.47 6.34 4.66
C VAL A 140 9.43 6.86 6.09
N THR A 141 10.55 7.37 6.58
CA THR A 141 10.65 7.98 7.90
C THR A 141 10.93 9.47 7.74
N VAL A 142 10.04 10.27 8.31
CA VAL A 142 10.10 11.74 8.34
C VAL A 142 10.98 12.23 9.48
#